data_AF-A0AAJ0U6X0-F1
#
_entry.id   AF-A0AAJ0U6X0-F1
#
_cell.length_a   1.000
_cell.length_b   1.000
_cell.length_c   1.000
_cell.angle_alpha   90.00
_cell.angle_beta   90.00
_cell.angle_gamma   90.00
#
_symmetry.space_group_name_H-M   'P 1'
#
loop_
_entity.id
_entity.type
_entity.pdbx_description
1 polymer ?
#
loop_
_entity_poly.entity_id
_entity_poly.type
_entity_poly.pdbx_seq_one_letter_code
_entity_poly.pdbx_strand_id
1 'polypeptide(L)'
;MFFAPVLALLLGLPGSSVAGDALGPGQAGRRGNVLDVELSALDANGLVGPPDGKRALSYEFCVPSDDRPVSVVRRIDPSTRFFPASPGRIGCSLDQVLVIGHTHQPGFADVLRELAELPEVERIVESHFE
;
A
#
# COMPACT_ATOMS: atom_id res chain seq x y z
N MET A 1 73.18 12.32 -25.10
CA MET A 1 71.86 12.06 -25.73
C MET A 1 70.82 12.05 -24.63
N PHE A 2 69.95 13.05 -24.65
CA PHE A 2 68.75 13.19 -23.82
C PHE A 2 67.69 12.18 -24.26
N PHE A 3 66.93 11.62 -23.31
CA PHE A 3 65.47 11.80 -23.18
C PHE A 3 64.88 10.68 -22.31
N ALA A 4 64.38 11.06 -21.13
CA ALA A 4 63.26 10.37 -20.48
C ALA A 4 61.95 10.85 -21.12
N PRO A 5 60.89 10.03 -21.11
CA PRO A 5 59.75 10.36 -20.23
C PRO A 5 59.22 9.09 -19.52
N VAL A 6 59.02 9.11 -18.20
CA VAL A 6 57.78 9.51 -17.51
C VAL A 6 56.52 9.01 -18.22
N LEU A 7 56.01 7.85 -17.78
CA LEU A 7 54.59 7.51 -17.87
C LEU A 7 54.12 6.94 -16.54
N ALA A 8 53.40 7.78 -15.81
CA ALA A 8 52.62 7.41 -14.64
C ALA A 8 51.32 6.75 -15.10
N LEU A 9 50.92 5.61 -14.50
CA LEU A 9 49.51 5.23 -14.49
C LEU A 9 49.13 4.33 -13.30
N LEU A 10 48.50 4.99 -12.33
CA LEU A 10 47.30 4.60 -11.58
C LEU A 10 47.28 3.26 -10.80
N LEU A 11 47.53 3.40 -9.48
CA LEU A 11 46.66 2.98 -8.37
C LEU A 11 45.62 1.88 -8.70
N GLY A 12 45.92 0.64 -8.32
CA GLY A 12 44.94 -0.44 -8.20
C GLY A 12 44.68 -0.77 -6.73
N LEU A 13 43.55 -0.34 -6.19
CA LEU A 13 42.91 -0.82 -4.95
C LEU A 13 41.39 -0.53 -5.04
N PRO A 14 40.54 -1.18 -4.24
CA PRO A 14 40.12 -2.57 -4.28
C PRO A 14 38.68 -2.69 -4.83
N GLY A 15 38.32 -3.86 -5.36
CA GLY A 15 36.94 -4.16 -5.74
C GLY A 15 36.03 -4.21 -4.50
N SER A 16 35.27 -3.14 -4.28
CA SER A 16 34.20 -3.10 -3.27
C SER A 16 33.07 -4.03 -3.69
N SER A 17 33.09 -5.24 -3.14
CA SER A 17 31.92 -6.11 -3.08
C SER A 17 31.24 -5.86 -1.74
N VAL A 18 30.07 -5.23 -1.76
CA VAL A 18 29.10 -5.35 -0.67
C VAL A 18 27.72 -5.60 -1.26
N ALA A 19 27.12 -6.66 -0.73
CA ALA A 19 25.85 -7.26 -1.06
C ALA A 19 24.73 -6.23 -1.24
N GLY A 20 23.95 -6.40 -2.31
CA GLY A 20 22.56 -5.99 -2.28
C GLY A 20 21.85 -6.93 -1.31
N ASP A 21 21.46 -6.41 -0.15
CA ASP A 21 20.53 -7.09 0.75
C ASP A 21 19.20 -7.25 0.02
N ALA A 22 18.98 -8.46 -0.47
CA ALA A 22 17.69 -8.94 -0.90
C ALA A 22 16.71 -8.89 0.29
N LEU A 23 15.51 -8.38 0.02
CA LEU A 23 14.27 -8.60 0.75
C LEU A 23 14.43 -9.04 2.22
N GLY A 24 14.43 -8.05 3.12
CA GLY A 24 14.14 -8.32 4.52
C GLY A 24 12.77 -9.01 4.62
N PRO A 25 12.64 -10.09 5.43
CA PRO A 25 11.38 -10.81 5.57
C PRO A 25 10.36 -9.84 6.17
N GLY A 26 9.15 -9.83 5.57
CA GLY A 26 7.99 -9.15 6.11
C GLY A 26 7.86 -9.45 7.60
N GLN A 27 8.05 -8.42 8.41
CA GLN A 27 7.87 -8.45 9.85
C GLN A 27 6.38 -8.69 10.12
N ALA A 28 5.97 -9.95 10.19
CA ALA A 28 4.70 -10.42 10.73
C ALA A 28 4.72 -10.31 12.27
N GLY A 29 5.07 -9.14 12.79
CA GLY A 29 4.97 -8.80 14.21
C GLY A 29 3.59 -8.23 14.45
N ARG A 30 2.66 -9.06 14.95
CA ARG A 30 1.32 -8.75 15.47
C ARG A 30 0.91 -7.28 15.24
N ARG A 31 0.46 -6.98 14.02
CA ARG A 31 -0.05 -5.65 13.67
C ARG A 31 -1.18 -5.31 14.64
N GLY A 32 -1.24 -4.06 15.08
CA GLY A 32 -2.47 -3.52 15.67
C GLY A 32 -3.65 -3.74 14.73
N ASN A 33 -4.88 -3.39 15.14
CA ASN A 33 -6.03 -3.62 14.27
C ASN A 33 -5.85 -2.82 12.95
N VAL A 34 -5.51 -3.51 11.86
CA VAL A 34 -5.29 -2.90 10.53
C VAL A 34 -6.61 -2.36 10.00
N LEU A 35 -7.74 -3.01 10.33
CA LEU A 35 -9.06 -2.63 9.87
C LEU A 35 -9.78 -1.78 10.92
N ASP A 36 -9.79 -0.47 10.72
CA ASP A 36 -10.54 0.53 11.50
C ASP A 36 -11.87 0.85 10.79
N VAL A 37 -12.64 -0.21 10.54
CA VAL A 37 -13.98 -0.17 9.96
C VAL A 37 -14.85 -1.12 10.76
N GLU A 38 -15.97 -0.61 11.30
CA GLU A 38 -16.90 -1.41 12.11
C GLU A 38 -17.76 -2.31 11.21
N LEU A 39 -17.26 -3.51 10.90
CA LEU A 39 -17.95 -4.46 10.04
C LEU A 39 -19.33 -4.89 10.58
N SER A 40 -19.51 -4.89 11.92
CA SER A 40 -20.77 -5.28 12.53
C SER A 40 -21.91 -4.28 12.31
N ALA A 41 -21.59 -3.05 11.92
CA ALA A 41 -22.56 -2.01 11.59
C ALA A 41 -23.10 -2.13 10.14
N LEU A 42 -22.48 -2.98 9.32
CA LEU A 42 -22.85 -3.19 7.92
C LEU A 42 -23.82 -4.36 7.79
N ASP A 43 -24.86 -4.18 6.98
CA ASP A 43 -25.77 -5.27 6.64
C ASP A 43 -25.17 -6.24 5.60
N ALA A 44 -25.95 -7.25 5.19
CA ALA A 44 -25.51 -8.26 4.22
C ALA A 44 -25.15 -7.70 2.83
N ASN A 45 -25.56 -6.45 2.52
CA ASN A 45 -25.24 -5.76 1.28
C ASN A 45 -24.07 -4.77 1.45
N GLY A 46 -23.46 -4.73 2.63
CA GLY A 46 -22.39 -3.78 2.95
C GLY A 46 -22.92 -2.35 3.11
N LEU A 47 -24.14 -2.19 3.60
CA LEU A 47 -24.75 -0.88 3.83
C LEU A 47 -24.89 -0.59 5.32
N VAL A 48 -24.69 0.67 5.70
CA VAL A 48 -24.85 1.18 7.07
C VAL A 48 -25.95 2.24 7.11
N GLY A 49 -26.62 2.37 8.27
CA GLY A 49 -27.62 3.41 8.53
C GLY A 49 -29.04 2.87 8.73
N PRO A 50 -30.02 3.78 8.93
CA PRO A 50 -31.41 3.40 9.15
C PRO A 50 -32.04 2.79 7.88
N PRO A 51 -33.16 2.05 7.99
CA PRO A 51 -33.78 1.34 6.87
C PRO A 51 -34.12 2.21 5.65
N ASP A 52 -34.47 3.47 5.86
CA ASP A 52 -34.84 4.47 4.85
C ASP A 52 -33.67 5.34 4.37
N GLY A 53 -32.48 5.16 4.95
CA GLY A 53 -31.29 5.98 4.69
C GLY A 53 -30.00 5.17 4.62
N LYS A 54 -30.08 3.93 4.14
CA LYS A 54 -28.90 3.07 3.98
C LYS A 54 -27.92 3.65 2.97
N ARG A 55 -26.64 3.63 3.31
CA ARG A 55 -25.54 4.07 2.45
C ARG A 55 -24.40 3.08 2.44
N ALA A 56 -23.63 3.09 1.36
CA ALA A 56 -22.33 2.43 1.36
C ALA A 56 -21.37 3.16 2.31
N LEU A 57 -20.55 2.40 3.01
CA LEU A 57 -19.34 2.93 3.65
C LEU A 57 -18.21 2.92 2.62
N SER A 58 -17.52 4.04 2.47
CA SER A 58 -16.27 4.11 1.70
C SER A 58 -15.10 3.97 2.64
N TYR A 59 -14.01 3.37 2.18
CA TYR A 59 -12.80 3.21 2.96
C TYR A 59 -11.58 3.63 2.16
N GLU A 60 -10.53 3.99 2.87
CA GLU A 60 -9.26 4.37 2.28
C GLU A 60 -8.06 3.74 2.99
N PHE A 61 -7.00 3.50 2.22
CA PHE A 61 -5.71 2.99 2.67
C PHE A 61 -4.59 3.36 1.70
N CYS A 62 -3.36 3.14 2.11
CA CYS A 62 -2.17 3.38 1.29
C CYS A 62 -1.52 2.06 0.88
N VAL A 63 -0.96 2.03 -0.33
CA VAL A 63 -0.02 0.99 -0.78
C VAL A 63 1.15 1.62 -1.51
N PRO A 64 2.32 0.98 -1.61
CA PRO A 64 3.43 1.46 -2.42
C PRO A 64 3.01 1.68 -3.88
N SER A 65 3.63 2.67 -4.53
CA SER A 65 3.33 3.07 -5.92
C SER A 65 3.81 2.09 -6.99
N ASP A 66 4.48 1.00 -6.61
CA ASP A 66 4.90 -0.06 -7.52
C ASP A 66 3.70 -0.77 -8.18
N ASP A 67 3.91 -1.27 -9.40
CA ASP A 67 2.85 -1.94 -10.18
C ASP A 67 2.29 -3.20 -9.49
N ARG A 68 3.12 -3.90 -8.70
CA ARG A 68 2.75 -5.16 -8.06
C ARG A 68 1.70 -4.97 -6.96
N PRO A 69 1.90 -4.14 -5.91
CA PRO A 69 0.88 -3.85 -4.91
C PRO A 69 -0.43 -3.37 -5.52
N VAL A 70 -0.38 -2.43 -6.46
CA VAL A 70 -1.56 -1.92 -7.17
C VAL A 70 -2.33 -3.03 -7.88
N SER A 71 -1.60 -3.93 -8.56
CA SER A 71 -2.20 -5.07 -9.27
C SER A 71 -2.81 -6.11 -8.32
N VAL A 72 -2.23 -6.32 -7.14
CA VAL A 72 -2.78 -7.22 -6.11
C VAL A 72 -4.07 -6.63 -5.54
N VAL A 73 -4.06 -5.36 -5.14
CA VAL A 73 -5.24 -4.66 -4.64
C VAL A 73 -6.38 -4.68 -5.65
N ARG A 74 -6.12 -4.39 -6.92
CA ARG A 74 -7.16 -4.40 -7.97
C ARG A 74 -7.79 -5.78 -8.17
N ARG A 75 -7.05 -6.85 -7.89
CA ARG A 75 -7.54 -8.23 -8.01
C ARG A 75 -8.45 -8.60 -6.84
N ILE A 76 -8.06 -8.19 -5.63
CA ILE A 76 -8.82 -8.42 -4.39
C ILE A 76 -10.09 -7.57 -4.41
N ASP A 77 -9.96 -6.30 -4.78
CA ASP A 77 -11.06 -5.34 -4.82
C ASP A 77 -11.10 -4.57 -6.15
N PRO A 78 -11.87 -5.08 -7.13
CA PRO A 78 -12.04 -4.43 -8.43
C PRO A 78 -12.78 -3.09 -8.37
N SER A 79 -13.46 -2.75 -7.26
CA SER A 79 -14.19 -1.48 -7.11
C SER A 79 -13.27 -0.29 -6.80
N THR A 80 -12.03 -0.57 -6.42
CA THR A 80 -11.09 0.46 -5.96
C THR A 80 -10.74 1.47 -7.03
N ARG A 81 -10.63 2.72 -6.58
CA ARG A 81 -10.01 3.81 -7.31
C ARG A 81 -8.66 4.14 -6.70
N PHE A 82 -7.70 4.47 -7.55
CA PHE A 82 -6.32 4.74 -7.19
C PHE A 82 -6.00 6.20 -7.48
N PHE A 83 -5.42 6.89 -6.51
CA PHE A 83 -5.09 8.31 -6.57
C PHE A 83 -3.59 8.50 -6.26
N PRO A 84 -2.73 8.45 -7.30
CA PRO A 84 -1.31 8.69 -7.13
C PRO A 84 -1.04 10.10 -6.58
N ALA A 85 -0.02 10.24 -5.73
CA ALA A 85 0.39 11.52 -5.14
C ALA A 85 -0.72 12.26 -4.34
N SER A 86 -1.78 11.54 -3.93
CA SER A 86 -2.80 12.07 -3.03
C SER A 86 -2.58 11.52 -1.62
N PRO A 87 -2.50 12.37 -0.58
CA PRO A 87 -2.34 11.88 0.79
C PRO A 87 -3.64 11.32 1.39
N GLY A 88 -4.82 11.75 0.91
CA GLY A 88 -6.09 11.43 1.58
C GLY A 88 -6.13 11.97 3.02
N ARG A 89 -7.05 11.47 3.84
CA ARG A 89 -7.07 11.76 5.29
C ARG A 89 -6.18 10.79 6.05
N ILE A 90 -5.99 9.58 5.52
CA ILE A 90 -5.12 8.56 6.09
C ILE A 90 -3.63 8.96 6.04
N GLY A 91 -3.24 9.84 5.13
CA GLY A 91 -1.91 10.48 5.10
C GLY A 91 -0.86 9.72 4.28
N CYS A 92 -1.22 9.22 3.09
CA CYS A 92 -0.27 8.53 2.22
C CYS A 92 0.92 9.43 1.85
N SER A 93 2.11 8.84 1.84
CA SER A 93 3.36 9.52 1.45
C SER A 93 3.51 9.65 -0.07
N LEU A 94 4.57 10.33 -0.52
CA LEU A 94 4.83 10.61 -1.94
C LEU A 94 5.16 9.34 -2.76
N ASP A 95 5.65 8.29 -2.10
CA ASP A 95 5.96 6.99 -2.68
C ASP A 95 4.78 6.00 -2.61
N GLN A 96 3.64 6.44 -2.07
CA GLN A 96 2.43 5.65 -1.93
C GLN A 96 1.31 6.14 -2.86
N VAL A 97 0.35 5.24 -3.09
CA VAL A 97 -0.90 5.50 -3.79
C VAL A 97 -2.04 5.38 -2.80
N LEU A 98 -2.88 6.42 -2.74
CA LEU A 98 -4.14 6.37 -2.03
C LEU A 98 -5.11 5.48 -2.78
N VAL A 99 -5.69 4.51 -2.09
CA VAL A 99 -6.72 3.62 -2.59
C VAL A 99 -8.03 3.94 -1.88
N ILE A 100 -9.11 4.10 -2.64
CA ILE A 100 -10.46 4.28 -2.10
C ILE A 100 -11.39 3.21 -2.70
N GLY A 101 -12.03 2.43 -1.83
CA GLY A 101 -13.05 1.43 -2.19
C GLY A 101 -14.38 1.71 -1.51
N HIS A 102 -15.36 0.82 -1.73
CA HIS A 102 -16.65 0.91 -1.04
C HIS A 102 -17.23 -0.46 -0.69
N THR A 103 -18.02 -0.49 0.37
CA THR A 103 -18.60 -1.72 0.94
C THR A 103 -19.83 -2.24 0.19
N HIS A 104 -20.46 -1.43 -0.68
CA HIS A 104 -21.62 -1.86 -1.46
C HIS A 104 -21.22 -2.79 -2.62
N GLN A 105 -20.79 -4.00 -2.27
CA GLN A 105 -20.42 -5.08 -3.17
C GLN A 105 -20.57 -6.44 -2.48
N PRO A 106 -20.83 -7.53 -3.23
CA PRO A 106 -20.85 -8.88 -2.67
C PRO A 106 -19.50 -9.22 -2.03
N GLY A 107 -19.54 -9.88 -0.86
CA GLY A 107 -18.32 -10.34 -0.19
C GLY A 107 -17.43 -9.24 0.39
N PHE A 108 -17.94 -8.01 0.58
CA PHE A 108 -17.15 -6.88 1.09
C PHE A 108 -16.34 -7.20 2.36
N ALA A 109 -16.88 -8.04 3.26
CA ALA A 109 -16.23 -8.41 4.49
C ALA A 109 -14.98 -9.27 4.26
N ASP A 110 -15.01 -10.15 3.26
CA ASP A 110 -13.86 -10.97 2.87
C ASP A 110 -12.84 -10.12 2.13
N VAL A 111 -13.29 -9.21 1.25
CA VAL A 111 -12.44 -8.22 0.58
C VAL A 111 -11.64 -7.40 1.60
N LEU A 112 -12.32 -6.80 2.60
CA LEU A 112 -11.65 -5.98 3.62
C LEU A 112 -10.69 -6.80 4.48
N ARG A 113 -11.01 -8.06 4.76
CA ARG A 113 -10.12 -8.96 5.50
C ARG A 113 -8.87 -9.30 4.69
N GLU A 114 -9.04 -9.67 3.42
CA GLU A 114 -7.93 -10.00 2.52
C GLU A 114 -7.02 -8.78 2.27
N LEU A 115 -7.59 -7.58 2.09
CA LEU A 115 -6.81 -6.34 2.02
C LEU A 115 -6.02 -6.08 3.31
N ALA A 116 -6.61 -6.34 4.48
CA ALA A 116 -5.95 -6.15 5.78
C ALA A 116 -4.83 -7.17 6.05
N GLU A 117 -4.80 -8.29 5.33
CA GLU A 117 -3.74 -9.30 5.39
C GLU A 117 -2.53 -8.95 4.52
N LEU A 118 -2.66 -7.98 3.60
CA LEU A 118 -1.55 -7.54 2.76
C LEU A 118 -0.44 -6.90 3.60
N PRO A 119 0.83 -7.34 3.46
CA PRO A 119 1.94 -6.76 4.20
C PRO A 119 2.16 -5.28 3.84
N GLU A 120 1.74 -4.84 2.66
CA GLU A 120 1.84 -3.44 2.23
C GLU A 120 0.76 -2.53 2.84
N VAL A 121 -0.30 -3.09 3.43
CA VAL A 121 -1.41 -2.33 4.01
C VAL A 121 -1.23 -2.18 5.52
N GLU A 122 -0.90 -0.98 5.95
CA GLU A 122 -0.68 -0.69 7.38
C GLU A 122 -1.98 -0.46 8.14
N ARG A 123 -2.96 0.19 7.49
CA ARG A 123 -4.26 0.53 8.06
C ARG A 123 -5.29 0.80 6.97
N ILE A 124 -6.54 0.44 7.24
CA ILE A 124 -7.74 0.72 6.44
C ILE A 124 -8.71 1.48 7.34
N VAL A 125 -9.20 2.63 6.90
CA VAL A 125 -10.13 3.48 7.67
C VAL A 125 -11.37 3.84 6.87
N GLU A 126 -12.46 4.24 7.53
CA GLU A 126 -13.60 4.89 6.84
C GLU A 126 -13.13 6.19 6.16
N SER A 127 -13.51 6.36 4.90
CA SER A 127 -13.28 7.57 4.12
C SER A 127 -14.54 8.44 4.18
N HIS A 128 -14.38 9.68 4.65
CA HIS A 128 -15.44 10.67 4.77
C HIS A 128 -15.29 11.75 3.70
N PHE A 129 -16.32 11.88 2.85
CA PHE A 129 -16.43 12.94 1.84
C PHE A 129 -17.23 14.12 2.42
N GLU A 130 -16.76 15.34 2.15
CA GLU A 130 -17.41 16.62 2.50
C GLU A 130 -18.18 17.19 1.31
#